data_AF-A0A158VBK9-F1
#
_entry.id   AF-A0A158VBK9-F1
#
_cell.length_a   1.000
_cell.length_b   1.000
_cell.length_c   1.000
_cell.angle_alpha   90.00
_cell.angle_beta   90.00
_cell.angle_gamma   90.00
#
_symmetry.space_group_name_H-M   'P 1'
#
loop_
_entity.id
_entity.type
_entity.pdbx_description
1 polymer ?
#
loop_
_entity_poly.entity_id
_entity_poly.type
_entity_poly.pdbx_seq_one_letter_code
_entity_poly.pdbx_strand_id
1 'polypeptide(L)'
;AYGFLLTSWGANSKYALLGGHRAVSQIISYEVCLVLFVLVMVYCTNSFSMETMEMMQKKLWFMMFSPPLFLAWLLLAMAESNRTPFDLAEGESEIVSGFNIEYGGGLFAFIFISEYGMIMFISFITSLLFMGSGLTLLKTFSVCVIFVWVRCSFPRVRYDHLMMLSWKFALPYSLSMICLSSCVL
;
A
#
# COMPACT_ATOMS: atom_id res chain seq x y z
N ALA A 1 -9.30 -1.21 -6.54
CA ALA A 1 -9.76 -0.19 -7.51
C ALA A 1 -11.25 -0.28 -7.84
N TYR A 2 -11.77 -1.42 -8.31
CA TYR A 2 -13.16 -1.54 -8.76
C TYR A 2 -14.22 -1.19 -7.70
N GLY A 3 -14.01 -1.57 -6.44
CA GLY A 3 -14.93 -1.22 -5.34
C GLY A 3 -15.11 0.29 -5.15
N PHE A 4 -14.03 1.06 -5.23
CA PHE A 4 -14.09 2.53 -5.17
C PHE A 4 -14.79 3.15 -6.38
N LEU A 5 -14.60 2.60 -7.58
CA LEU A 5 -15.28 3.10 -8.79
C LEU A 5 -16.79 2.82 -8.75
N LEU A 6 -17.19 1.62 -8.31
CA LEU A 6 -18.60 1.24 -8.20
C LEU A 6 -19.34 2.06 -7.14
N THR A 7 -18.71 2.27 -5.98
CA THR A 7 -19.28 3.12 -4.91
C THR A 7 -19.40 4.57 -5.36
N SER A 8 -18.37 5.10 -6.03
CA SER A 8 -18.39 6.48 -6.53
C SER A 8 -19.39 6.71 -7.66
N TRP A 9 -19.59 5.72 -8.54
CA TRP A 9 -20.60 5.79 -9.61
C TRP A 9 -22.02 5.59 -9.07
N GLY A 10 -22.18 4.73 -8.06
CA GLY A 10 -23.46 4.49 -7.39
C GLY A 10 -23.96 5.69 -6.60
N ALA A 11 -23.06 6.52 -6.06
CA ALA A 11 -23.36 7.73 -5.31
C ALA A 11 -23.68 8.97 -6.18
N ASN A 12 -24.07 8.78 -7.44
CA ASN A 12 -24.62 9.72 -8.44
C ASN A 12 -24.43 11.25 -8.25
N SER A 13 -23.24 11.68 -7.80
CA SER A 13 -22.91 13.06 -7.49
C SER A 13 -21.57 13.42 -8.13
N LYS A 14 -21.47 14.68 -8.59
CA LYS A 14 -20.29 15.15 -9.33
C LYS A 14 -19.00 15.06 -8.50
N TYR A 15 -19.09 15.34 -7.20
CA TYR A 15 -17.94 15.30 -6.29
C TYR A 15 -17.52 13.87 -5.95
N ALA A 16 -18.47 12.95 -5.73
CA ALA A 16 -18.14 11.54 -5.51
C ALA A 16 -17.46 10.92 -6.75
N LEU A 17 -17.96 11.22 -7.95
CA LEU A 17 -17.37 10.71 -9.18
C LEU A 17 -15.93 11.22 -9.39
N LEU A 18 -15.68 12.51 -9.14
CA LEU A 18 -14.33 13.09 -9.23
C LEU A 18 -13.38 12.49 -8.18
N GLY A 19 -13.85 12.29 -6.94
CA GLY A 19 -13.10 11.60 -5.88
C GLY A 19 -12.76 10.16 -6.26
N GLY A 20 -13.74 9.43 -6.82
CA GLY A 20 -13.57 8.06 -7.30
C GLY A 20 -12.53 7.93 -8.40
N HIS A 21 -12.55 8.79 -9.41
CA HIS A 21 -11.53 8.77 -10.47
C HIS A 21 -10.12 9.05 -9.93
N ARG A 22 -9.97 9.99 -8.99
CA ARG A 22 -8.68 10.26 -8.33
C ARG A 22 -8.21 9.03 -7.55
N ALA A 23 -9.07 8.43 -6.73
CA ALA A 23 -8.75 7.23 -5.96
C ALA A 23 -8.31 6.06 -6.86
N VAL A 24 -9.06 5.81 -7.94
CA VAL A 24 -8.75 4.73 -8.90
C VAL A 24 -7.38 4.94 -9.56
N SER A 25 -7.08 6.17 -9.99
CA SER A 25 -5.78 6.48 -10.59
C SER A 25 -4.60 6.25 -9.64
N GLN A 26 -4.79 6.49 -8.34
CA GLN A 26 -3.79 6.25 -7.31
C GLN A 26 -3.58 4.75 -7.10
N ILE A 27 -4.65 4.02 -6.85
CA ILE A 27 -4.58 2.57 -6.59
C ILE A 27 -3.87 1.85 -7.73
N ILE A 28 -4.24 2.14 -8.99
CA ILE A 28 -3.61 1.49 -10.16
C ILE A 28 -2.11 1.81 -10.24
N SER A 29 -1.72 3.07 -10.00
CA SER A 29 -0.31 3.48 -10.10
C SER A 29 0.57 2.80 -9.05
N TYR A 30 0.05 2.62 -7.83
CA TYR A 30 0.77 1.98 -6.74
C TYR A 30 0.76 0.46 -6.84
N GLU A 31 -0.33 -0.13 -7.35
CA GLU A 31 -0.44 -1.58 -7.57
C GLU A 31 0.66 -2.08 -8.53
N VAL A 32 0.90 -1.36 -9.63
CA VAL A 32 2.01 -1.69 -10.56
C VAL A 32 3.35 -1.68 -9.85
N CYS A 33 3.62 -0.68 -9.01
CA CYS A 33 4.88 -0.59 -8.28
C CYS A 33 5.00 -1.74 -7.28
N LEU A 34 3.97 -2.00 -6.46
CA LEU A 34 3.99 -3.07 -5.45
C LEU A 34 4.25 -4.44 -6.06
N VAL A 35 3.64 -4.77 -7.21
CA VAL A 35 3.90 -6.02 -7.91
C VAL A 35 5.38 -6.14 -8.30
N LEU A 36 6.01 -5.06 -8.78
CA LEU A 36 7.44 -5.06 -9.09
C LEU A 36 8.31 -5.26 -7.84
N PHE A 37 7.94 -4.69 -6.70
CA PHE A 37 8.67 -4.94 -5.45
C PHE A 37 8.55 -6.38 -4.96
N VAL A 38 7.36 -6.99 -5.06
CA VAL A 38 7.19 -8.42 -4.74
C VAL A 38 8.09 -9.26 -5.66
N LEU A 39 8.17 -8.91 -6.94
CA LEU A 39 9.02 -9.60 -7.92
C LEU A 39 10.51 -9.50 -7.57
N VAL A 40 11.00 -8.35 -7.08
CA VAL A 40 12.38 -8.24 -6.53
C VAL A 40 12.62 -9.27 -5.42
N MET A 41 11.66 -9.44 -4.51
CA MET A 41 11.77 -10.37 -3.38
C MET A 41 11.73 -11.83 -3.84
N VAL A 42 10.94 -12.13 -4.88
CA VAL A 42 10.94 -13.45 -5.53
C VAL A 42 12.29 -13.76 -6.16
N TYR A 43 12.91 -12.81 -6.85
CA TYR A 43 14.26 -13.01 -7.38
C TYR A 43 15.28 -13.27 -6.25
N CYS A 44 15.24 -12.54 -5.15
CA CYS A 44 16.14 -12.81 -4.02
C CYS A 44 15.97 -14.22 -3.39
N THR A 45 14.82 -14.87 -3.56
CA THR A 45 14.48 -16.16 -2.92
C THR A 45 14.32 -17.32 -3.91
N ASN A 46 14.41 -17.07 -5.22
CA ASN A 46 14.21 -18.04 -6.30
C ASN A 46 12.90 -18.83 -6.27
N SER A 47 11.90 -18.39 -5.51
CA SER A 47 10.68 -19.17 -5.29
C SER A 47 9.50 -18.28 -4.96
N PHE A 48 8.31 -18.68 -5.40
CA PHE A 48 7.06 -17.96 -5.12
C PHE A 48 6.36 -18.43 -3.83
N SER A 49 6.83 -19.53 -3.23
CA SER A 49 6.24 -20.04 -1.99
C SER A 49 6.58 -19.12 -0.81
N MET A 50 5.54 -18.70 -0.09
CA MET A 50 5.72 -17.88 1.13
C MET A 50 6.58 -18.60 2.18
N GLU A 51 6.44 -19.93 2.29
CA GLU A 51 7.23 -20.73 3.23
C GLU A 51 8.73 -20.69 2.94
N THR A 52 9.14 -20.77 1.67
CA THR A 52 10.55 -20.70 1.30
C THR A 52 11.12 -19.31 1.53
N MET A 53 10.33 -18.25 1.29
CA MET A 53 10.71 -16.88 1.63
C MET A 53 10.96 -16.71 3.13
N GLU A 54 10.11 -17.28 3.98
CA GLU A 54 10.29 -17.24 5.43
C GLU A 54 11.54 -18.01 5.87
N MET A 55 11.81 -19.16 5.26
CA MET A 55 12.98 -20.00 5.58
C MET A 55 14.30 -19.31 5.23
N MET A 56 14.34 -18.55 4.12
CA MET A 56 15.51 -17.77 3.71
C MET A 56 15.82 -16.64 4.70
N GLN A 57 14.80 -16.09 5.34
CA GLN A 57 14.92 -14.97 6.29
C GLN A 57 15.35 -15.38 7.70
N LYS A 58 15.71 -16.65 7.93
CA LYS A 58 16.16 -17.12 9.25
C LYS A 58 17.49 -16.52 9.71
N LYS A 59 18.41 -16.23 8.79
CA LYS A 59 19.74 -15.72 9.11
C LYS A 59 19.77 -14.19 9.20
N LEU A 60 19.23 -13.53 8.18
CA LEU A 60 19.13 -12.08 8.10
C LEU A 60 17.74 -11.74 7.55
N TRP A 61 17.07 -10.78 8.18
CA TRP A 61 15.79 -10.27 7.68
C TRP A 61 16.04 -9.41 6.44
N PHE A 62 15.13 -9.48 5.46
CA PHE A 62 15.28 -8.67 4.26
C PHE A 62 15.23 -7.17 4.55
N MET A 63 14.52 -6.76 5.62
CA MET A 63 14.56 -5.38 6.11
C MET A 63 16.00 -4.90 6.43
N MET A 64 16.86 -5.77 6.97
CA MET A 64 18.26 -5.42 7.25
C MET A 64 19.14 -5.52 6.02
N PHE A 65 18.83 -6.42 5.09
CA PHE A 65 19.58 -6.58 3.85
C PHE A 65 19.44 -5.34 2.94
N SER A 66 18.22 -4.84 2.77
CA SER A 66 17.93 -3.69 1.91
C SER A 66 16.97 -2.71 2.58
N PRO A 67 17.45 -1.89 3.53
CA PRO A 67 16.61 -0.88 4.19
C PRO A 67 15.91 0.09 3.23
N PRO A 68 16.52 0.53 2.10
CA PRO A 68 15.83 1.41 1.15
C PRO A 68 14.67 0.71 0.43
N LEU A 69 14.77 -0.60 0.17
CA LEU A 69 13.70 -1.40 -0.43
C LEU A 69 12.51 -1.50 0.53
N PHE A 70 12.78 -1.77 1.81
CA PHE A 70 11.75 -1.85 2.84
C PHE A 70 11.04 -0.50 3.03
N LEU A 71 11.78 0.61 3.07
CA LEU A 71 11.16 1.94 3.19
C LEU A 71 10.30 2.29 1.98
N ALA A 72 10.78 2.03 0.77
CA ALA A 72 10.00 2.25 -0.45
C ALA A 72 8.74 1.38 -0.48
N TRP A 73 8.84 0.11 -0.11
CA TRP A 73 7.70 -0.79 0.04
C TRP A 73 6.68 -0.26 1.05
N LEU A 74 7.13 0.16 2.23
CA LEU A 74 6.25 0.65 3.29
C LEU A 74 5.51 1.93 2.87
N LEU A 75 6.17 2.85 2.17
CA LEU A 75 5.51 4.04 1.62
C LEU A 75 4.44 3.71 0.57
N LEU A 76 4.72 2.73 -0.31
CA LEU A 76 3.76 2.30 -1.35
C LEU A 76 2.58 1.52 -0.74
N ALA A 77 2.86 0.66 0.22
CA ALA A 77 1.86 -0.08 0.99
C ALA A 77 0.91 0.86 1.74
N MET A 78 1.45 1.96 2.28
CA MET A 78 0.63 3.03 2.86
C MET A 78 -0.20 3.76 1.80
N ALA A 79 0.38 4.05 0.65
CA ALA A 79 -0.33 4.74 -0.43
C ALA A 79 -1.48 3.91 -1.02
N GLU A 80 -1.36 2.59 -1.07
CA GLU A 80 -2.45 1.70 -1.49
C GLU A 80 -3.62 1.66 -0.49
N SER A 81 -3.33 1.76 0.81
CA SER A 81 -4.36 1.74 1.85
C SER A 81 -5.27 2.98 1.88
N ASN A 82 -5.05 3.97 0.98
CA ASN A 82 -5.83 5.19 0.79
C ASN A 82 -6.11 5.98 2.09
N ARG A 83 -5.26 5.84 3.10
CA ARG A 83 -5.42 6.50 4.40
C ARG A 83 -4.30 7.50 4.68
N THR A 84 -4.61 8.42 5.60
CA THR A 84 -3.76 9.56 5.92
C THR A 84 -2.36 9.09 6.29
N PRO A 85 -1.29 9.62 5.67
CA PRO A 85 -1.16 10.88 4.92
C PRO A 85 -1.54 10.88 3.42
N PHE A 86 -1.90 9.72 2.84
CA PHE A 86 -2.20 9.56 1.40
C PHE A 86 -3.70 9.47 1.08
N ASP A 87 -4.51 10.16 1.89
CA ASP A 87 -5.98 10.14 1.83
C ASP A 87 -6.52 11.27 0.94
N LEU A 88 -6.49 11.06 -0.38
CA LEU A 88 -7.02 12.01 -1.36
C LEU A 88 -8.42 11.67 -1.87
N ALA A 89 -8.83 10.42 -1.72
CA ALA A 89 -10.15 9.95 -2.09
C ALA A 89 -11.24 10.52 -1.17
N GLU A 90 -10.93 10.76 0.10
CA GLU A 90 -11.86 11.28 1.12
C GLU A 90 -11.64 12.76 1.44
N GLY A 91 -10.82 13.48 0.67
CA GLY A 91 -10.34 14.84 0.96
C GLY A 91 -11.44 15.83 1.36
N GLU A 92 -11.69 15.97 2.67
CA GLU A 92 -12.75 16.82 3.24
C GLU A 92 -12.63 18.29 2.83
N SER A 93 -11.40 18.77 2.61
CA SER A 93 -11.10 20.14 2.22
C SER A 93 -11.39 20.45 0.74
N GLU A 94 -11.44 19.43 -0.13
CA GLU A 94 -11.58 19.61 -1.58
C GLU A 94 -12.89 19.05 -2.14
N ILE A 95 -13.36 17.92 -1.60
CA ILE A 95 -14.48 17.16 -2.16
C ILE A 95 -15.54 16.77 -1.12
N VAL A 96 -15.60 17.46 0.02
CA VAL A 96 -16.64 17.31 1.07
C VAL A 96 -16.95 15.83 1.31
N SER A 97 -15.95 15.05 1.76
CA SER A 97 -15.98 13.60 2.03
C SER A 97 -16.05 12.64 0.81
N GLY A 98 -15.93 13.13 -0.42
CA GLY A 98 -15.62 12.32 -1.60
C GLY A 98 -16.63 11.24 -1.92
N PHE A 99 -16.23 9.96 -1.91
CA PHE A 99 -17.10 8.84 -2.25
C PHE A 99 -18.09 8.44 -1.12
N ASN A 100 -17.92 8.99 0.08
CA ASN A 100 -18.76 8.70 1.25
C ASN A 100 -19.97 9.64 1.38
N ILE A 101 -20.14 10.62 0.48
CA ILE A 101 -21.16 11.69 0.59
C ILE A 101 -22.58 11.15 0.74
N GLU A 102 -22.93 10.09 0.01
CA GLU A 102 -24.32 9.58 -0.05
C GLU A 102 -24.54 8.31 0.78
N TYR A 103 -23.47 7.67 1.25
CA TYR A 103 -23.57 6.43 2.02
C TYR A 103 -23.77 6.71 3.50
N GLY A 104 -24.97 6.40 4.00
CA GLY A 104 -25.31 6.48 5.42
C GLY A 104 -25.38 5.12 6.11
N GLY A 105 -25.29 5.12 7.44
CA GLY A 105 -25.61 3.98 8.29
C GLY A 105 -24.73 2.74 8.06
N GLY A 106 -25.37 1.61 7.69
CA GLY A 106 -24.68 0.33 7.54
C GLY A 106 -23.71 0.27 6.36
N LEU A 107 -24.03 0.89 5.22
CA LEU A 107 -23.16 0.92 4.04
C LEU A 107 -21.88 1.71 4.32
N PHE A 108 -21.99 2.80 5.07
CA PHE A 108 -20.85 3.55 5.59
C PHE A 108 -19.96 2.64 6.45
N ALA A 109 -20.52 1.89 7.40
CA ALA A 109 -19.76 0.99 8.25
C ALA A 109 -18.96 -0.07 7.46
N PHE A 110 -19.55 -0.64 6.40
CA PHE A 110 -18.87 -1.62 5.56
C PHE A 110 -17.65 -1.06 4.81
N ILE A 111 -17.71 0.20 4.36
CA ILE A 111 -16.58 0.88 3.73
C ILE A 111 -15.40 0.94 4.71
N PHE A 112 -15.60 1.42 5.94
CA PHE A 112 -14.52 1.49 6.93
C PHE A 112 -13.99 0.11 7.32
N ILE A 113 -14.87 -0.87 7.51
CA ILE A 113 -14.43 -2.25 7.81
C ILE A 113 -13.53 -2.77 6.68
N SER A 114 -13.89 -2.51 5.42
CA SER A 114 -13.08 -2.94 4.28
C SER A 114 -11.70 -2.27 4.24
N GLU A 115 -11.63 -0.97 4.50
CA GLU A 115 -10.36 -0.22 4.49
C GLU A 115 -9.44 -0.67 5.62
N TYR A 116 -9.95 -0.82 6.84
CA TYR A 116 -9.17 -1.36 7.95
C TYR A 116 -8.76 -2.82 7.71
N GLY A 117 -9.62 -3.61 7.04
CA GLY A 117 -9.28 -4.94 6.56
C GLY A 117 -8.08 -4.93 5.61
N MET A 118 -8.02 -3.97 4.69
CA MET A 118 -6.89 -3.82 3.76
C MET A 118 -5.59 -3.45 4.49
N ILE A 119 -5.64 -2.60 5.53
CA ILE A 119 -4.45 -2.27 6.35
C ILE A 119 -3.93 -3.54 7.05
N MET A 120 -4.82 -4.35 7.63
CA MET A 120 -4.45 -5.61 8.26
C MET A 120 -3.89 -6.62 7.25
N PHE A 121 -4.42 -6.64 6.03
CA PHE A 121 -3.93 -7.54 4.97
C PHE A 121 -2.55 -7.12 4.46
N ILE A 122 -2.34 -5.85 4.17
CA ILE A 122 -1.06 -5.31 3.69
C ILE A 122 0.02 -5.49 4.77
N SER A 123 -0.29 -5.21 6.05
CA SER A 123 0.64 -5.45 7.15
C SER A 123 1.01 -6.94 7.31
N PHE A 124 0.06 -7.87 7.09
CA PHE A 124 0.37 -9.29 7.01
C PHE A 124 1.37 -9.62 5.90
N ILE A 125 1.13 -9.14 4.66
CA ILE A 125 2.07 -9.34 3.54
C ILE A 125 3.45 -8.75 3.88
N THR A 126 3.52 -7.55 4.44
CA THR A 126 4.81 -6.91 4.78
C THR A 126 5.61 -7.74 5.78
N SER A 127 4.94 -8.38 6.75
CA SER A 127 5.59 -9.20 7.76
C SER A 127 6.22 -10.46 7.16
N LEU A 128 5.51 -11.11 6.22
CA LEU A 128 5.99 -12.30 5.51
C LEU A 128 7.17 -11.96 4.60
N LEU A 129 7.06 -10.85 3.85
CA LEU A 129 8.07 -10.46 2.89
C LEU A 129 9.36 -9.96 3.54
N PHE A 130 9.31 -9.21 4.65
CA PHE A 130 10.50 -8.51 5.15
C PHE A 130 11.00 -8.93 6.53
N MET A 131 10.16 -9.51 7.38
CA MET A 131 10.48 -9.76 8.80
C MET A 131 10.66 -11.24 9.16
N GLY A 132 10.52 -12.16 8.20
CA GLY A 132 10.92 -13.56 8.29
C GLY A 132 10.09 -14.44 9.23
N SER A 133 10.51 -15.71 9.33
CA SER A 133 9.78 -16.73 10.12
C SER A 133 9.72 -16.39 11.62
N GLY A 134 8.59 -16.73 12.26
CA GLY A 134 8.39 -16.66 13.72
C GLY A 134 7.53 -15.47 14.17
N LEU A 135 6.68 -15.70 15.19
CA LEU A 135 5.78 -14.70 15.82
C LEU A 135 5.13 -13.73 14.81
N THR A 136 4.61 -14.26 13.70
CA THR A 136 4.07 -13.48 12.58
C THR A 136 2.98 -12.52 13.05
N LEU A 137 2.08 -12.96 13.93
CA LEU A 137 1.06 -12.11 14.54
C LEU A 137 1.64 -10.90 15.28
N LEU A 138 2.71 -11.08 16.06
CA LEU A 138 3.30 -9.97 16.81
C LEU A 138 3.99 -8.97 15.87
N LYS A 139 4.57 -9.48 14.77
CA LYS A 139 5.17 -8.66 13.71
C LYS A 139 4.10 -7.93 12.89
N THR A 140 2.97 -8.55 12.60
CA THR A 140 1.87 -7.82 11.92
C THR A 140 1.32 -6.71 12.80
N PHE A 141 1.13 -6.96 14.10
CA PHE A 141 0.72 -5.92 15.04
C PHE A 141 1.74 -4.78 15.10
N SER A 142 3.05 -5.06 15.09
CA SER A 142 4.05 -3.99 15.09
C SER A 142 3.99 -3.15 13.81
N VAL A 143 3.77 -3.76 12.63
CA VAL A 143 3.54 -3.02 11.39
C VAL A 143 2.26 -2.19 11.46
N CYS A 144 1.16 -2.73 11.98
CA CYS A 144 -0.07 -1.95 12.17
C CYS A 144 0.15 -0.72 13.05
N VAL A 145 0.94 -0.85 14.12
CA VAL A 145 1.31 0.29 14.97
C VAL A 145 2.12 1.33 14.18
N ILE A 146 3.02 0.91 13.28
CA ILE A 146 3.73 1.84 12.38
C ILE A 146 2.73 2.57 11.47
N PHE A 147 1.72 1.88 10.93
CA PHE A 147 0.67 2.50 10.12
C PHE A 147 -0.08 3.60 10.89
N VAL A 148 -0.46 3.32 12.14
CA VAL A 148 -1.13 4.32 13.00
C VAL A 148 -0.17 5.46 13.36
N TRP A 149 1.10 5.17 13.63
CA TRP A 149 2.08 6.18 14.03
C TRP A 149 2.40 7.17 12.90
N VAL A 150 2.58 6.68 11.68
CA VAL A 150 2.82 7.53 10.50
C VAL A 150 1.60 8.43 10.25
N ARG A 151 0.38 7.91 10.42
CA ARG A 151 -0.85 8.70 10.33
C ARG A 151 -0.88 9.88 11.30
N CYS A 152 -0.38 9.71 12.52
CA CYS A 152 -0.34 10.78 13.52
C CYS A 152 0.76 11.82 13.25
N SER A 153 1.80 11.45 12.50
CA SER A 153 3.04 12.24 12.43
C SER A 153 3.16 13.09 11.17
N PHE A 154 2.56 12.67 10.04
CA PHE A 154 2.78 13.32 8.75
C PHE A 154 1.56 14.12 8.25
N PRO A 155 1.79 15.29 7.61
CA PRO A 155 0.73 16.04 6.95
C PRO A 155 0.25 15.34 5.68
N ARG A 156 -0.96 15.70 5.22
CA ARG A 156 -1.52 15.21 3.95
C ARG A 156 -0.65 15.67 2.77
N VAL A 157 -0.33 14.76 1.86
CA VAL A 157 0.46 15.05 0.64
C VAL A 157 -0.48 15.31 -0.54
N ARG A 158 -0.13 16.24 -1.43
CA ARG A 158 -0.91 16.55 -2.64
C ARG A 158 -0.82 15.43 -3.69
N TYR A 159 -1.89 15.26 -4.48
CA TYR A 159 -1.99 14.28 -5.57
C TYR A 159 -0.77 14.27 -6.50
N ASP A 160 -0.31 15.44 -6.93
CA ASP A 160 0.75 15.57 -7.93
C ASP A 160 2.08 15.00 -7.41
N HIS A 161 2.41 15.27 -6.14
CA HIS A 161 3.63 14.76 -5.50
C HIS A 161 3.55 13.24 -5.29
N LEU A 162 2.36 12.72 -5.04
CA LEU A 162 2.13 11.29 -4.89
C LEU A 162 2.31 10.53 -6.19
N MET A 163 1.71 11.02 -7.27
CA MET A 163 1.90 10.42 -8.59
C MET A 163 3.35 10.54 -9.06
N MET A 164 4.05 11.63 -8.72
CA MET A 164 5.48 11.71 -9.00
C MET A 164 6.30 10.71 -8.18
N LEU A 165 5.91 10.41 -6.93
CA LEU A 165 6.59 9.41 -6.11
C LEU A 165 6.55 8.01 -6.75
N SER A 166 5.38 7.57 -7.23
CA SER A 166 5.26 6.26 -7.89
C SER A 166 6.01 6.22 -9.22
N TRP A 167 5.73 7.16 -10.11
CA TRP A 167 6.22 7.11 -11.49
C TRP A 167 7.68 7.52 -11.66
N LYS A 168 8.17 8.52 -10.91
CA LYS A 168 9.54 9.03 -11.08
C LYS A 168 10.54 8.39 -10.14
N PHE A 169 10.11 7.94 -8.96
CA PHE A 169 11.02 7.36 -7.96
C PHE A 169 10.83 5.86 -7.81
N ALA A 170 9.62 5.41 -7.46
CA ALA A 170 9.40 4.00 -7.12
C ALA A 170 9.61 3.06 -8.31
N LEU A 171 9.08 3.41 -9.49
CA LEU A 171 9.14 2.55 -10.68
C LEU A 171 10.59 2.38 -11.20
N PRO A 172 11.38 3.44 -11.43
CA PRO A 172 12.79 3.27 -11.82
C PRO A 172 13.61 2.54 -10.74
N TYR A 173 13.33 2.81 -9.46
CA TYR A 173 13.99 2.13 -8.36
C TYR A 173 13.68 0.63 -8.35
N SER A 174 12.41 0.23 -8.46
CA SER A 174 12.04 -1.19 -8.50
C SER A 174 12.67 -1.90 -9.71
N LEU A 175 12.68 -1.27 -10.88
CA LEU A 175 13.32 -1.85 -12.07
C LEU A 175 14.83 -2.03 -11.88
N SER A 176 15.52 -1.03 -11.31
CA SER A 176 16.96 -1.12 -11.03
C SER A 176 17.29 -2.26 -10.06
N MET A 177 16.44 -2.47 -9.04
CA MET A 177 16.61 -3.54 -8.08
C MET A 177 16.34 -4.92 -8.68
N ILE A 178 15.38 -5.03 -9.61
CA ILE A 178 15.15 -6.28 -10.37
C ILE A 178 16.42 -6.63 -11.16
N CYS A 179 16.96 -5.69 -11.94
CA CYS A 179 18.18 -5.92 -12.72
C CYS A 179 19.35 -6.34 -11.82
N LEU A 180 19.56 -5.65 -10.70
CA LEU A 180 20.61 -6.00 -9.73
C LEU A 180 20.39 -7.41 -9.15
N SER A 181 19.18 -7.73 -8.69
CA SER A 181 18.87 -9.04 -8.13
C SER A 181 19.05 -10.17 -9.14
N SER A 182 18.74 -9.94 -10.41
CA SER A 182 18.93 -10.91 -11.49
C SER A 182 20.39 -11.17 -11.83
N CYS A 183 21.29 -10.21 -11.63
CA CYS A 183 22.73 -10.39 -11.87
C CYS A 183 23.46 -11.14 -10.73
N VAL A 184 22.87 -11.17 -9.54
CA VAL A 184 23.46 -11.84 -8.36
C VAL A 184 23.18 -13.36 -8.38
N LEU A 185 22.24 -13.80 -9.21
CA LEU A 185 21.89 -15.19 -9.48
C LEU A 185 22.73 -15.78 -10.60
#